data_AF-A0A3C0TGY6-F1
#
_entry.id   AF-A0A3C0TGY6-F1
#
_cell.length_a   1.000
_cell.length_b   1.000
_cell.length_c   1.000
_cell.angle_alpha   90.00
_cell.angle_beta   90.00
_cell.angle_gamma   90.00
#
_symmetry.space_group_name_H-M   'P 1'
#
loop_
_entity.id
_entity.type
_entity.pdbx_description
1 polymer ?
#
loop_
_entity_poly.entity_id
_entity_poly.type
_entity_poly.pdbx_seq_one_letter_code
_entity_poly.pdbx_strand_id
1 'polypeptide(L)'
;TIGRAARNVGGRVIMYADSETDSMRKAISETNRRRAIQDAYNKEHNITPQSIRKAVRDLIKISSKADTDITEAEKDAESMSYKELEKAARDMLKKMNHAATELDFESAAKYRDRMLEYKKHMREIRESD
;
A
#
# COMPACT_ATOMS: atom_id res chain seq x y z
N THR A 1 -9.45 -8.09 11.05
CA THR A 1 -9.13 -9.02 12.14
C THR A 1 -7.93 -8.51 12.93
N ILE A 2 -7.90 -8.72 14.25
CA ILE A 2 -6.86 -8.23 15.19
C ILE A 2 -5.46 -8.67 14.75
N GLY A 3 -5.33 -9.90 14.22
CA GLY A 3 -4.05 -10.48 13.80
C GLY A 3 -3.28 -9.72 12.72
N ARG A 4 -3.91 -8.78 11.98
CA ARG A 4 -3.17 -7.91 11.04
C ARG A 4 -2.20 -6.98 11.75
N ALA A 5 -2.55 -6.51 12.95
CA ALA A 5 -1.70 -5.63 13.76
C ALA A 5 -0.53 -6.37 14.41
N ALA A 6 -0.61 -7.69 14.59
CA ALA A 6 0.40 -8.49 15.30
C ALA A 6 1.74 -8.66 14.55
N ARG A 7 1.87 -8.12 13.33
CA ARG A 7 3.11 -8.17 12.53
C ARG A 7 4.08 -7.02 12.83
N ASN A 8 3.72 -6.15 13.77
CA ASN A 8 4.50 -4.98 14.15
C ASN A 8 4.61 -4.91 15.68
N VAL A 9 5.78 -4.51 16.19
CA VAL A 9 6.04 -4.38 17.63
C VAL A 9 5.11 -3.37 18.30
N GLY A 10 4.76 -2.29 17.61
CA GLY A 10 3.78 -1.28 18.05
C GLY A 10 2.35 -1.56 17.62
N GLY A 11 2.05 -2.79 17.20
CA GLY A 11 0.73 -3.18 16.72
C GLY A 11 -0.37 -2.91 17.76
N ARG A 12 -1.31 -2.02 17.41
CA ARG A 12 -2.47 -1.66 18.24
C ARG A 12 -3.76 -1.81 17.44
N VAL A 13 -4.81 -2.23 18.14
CA VAL A 13 -6.18 -2.27 17.59
C VAL A 13 -7.07 -1.41 18.47
N ILE A 14 -7.89 -0.57 17.84
CA ILE A 14 -8.91 0.25 18.50
C ILE A 14 -10.25 -0.24 17.97
N MET A 15 -11.16 -0.60 18.87
CA MET A 15 -12.53 -0.99 18.55
C MET A 15 -13.46 0.13 19.01
N TYR A 16 -14.15 0.78 18.08
CA TYR A 16 -15.18 1.75 18.40
C TYR A 16 -16.51 1.03 18.59
N ALA A 17 -17.06 1.06 19.81
CA ALA A 17 -18.34 0.49 20.15
C ALA A 17 -18.88 1.16 21.42
N ASP A 18 -20.20 1.29 21.51
CA ASP A 18 -20.86 1.86 22.68
C ASP A 18 -20.88 0.87 23.86
N SER A 19 -20.87 -0.44 23.57
CA SER A 19 -20.83 -1.50 24.58
C SER A 19 -19.99 -2.70 24.11
N GLU A 20 -19.49 -3.48 25.07
CA GLU A 20 -18.74 -4.70 24.79
C GLU A 20 -19.71 -5.86 24.49
N THR A 21 -19.73 -6.31 23.23
CA THR A 21 -20.48 -7.51 22.85
C THR A 21 -19.76 -8.80 23.27
N ASP A 22 -20.48 -9.92 23.37
CA ASP A 22 -19.86 -11.21 23.73
C ASP A 22 -18.76 -11.66 22.75
N SER A 23 -18.91 -11.32 21.46
CA SER A 23 -17.89 -11.57 20.44
C SER A 23 -16.63 -10.73 20.69
N MET A 24 -16.79 -9.46 21.08
CA MET A 24 -15.67 -8.61 21.48
C MET A 24 -14.99 -9.17 22.73
N ARG A 25 -15.77 -9.55 23.75
CA ARG A 25 -15.24 -10.14 24.98
C ARG A 25 -14.38 -11.37 24.70
N LYS A 26 -14.88 -12.30 23.88
CA LYS A 26 -14.13 -13.51 23.47
C LYS A 26 -12.86 -13.16 22.68
N ALA A 27 -12.93 -12.21 21.77
CA ALA A 27 -11.78 -11.82 20.96
C ALA A 27 -10.70 -11.11 21.79
N ILE A 28 -11.11 -10.22 22.70
CA ILE A 28 -10.21 -9.46 23.59
C ILE A 28 -9.55 -10.42 24.60
N SER A 29 -10.33 -11.30 25.24
CA SER A 29 -9.81 -12.24 26.23
C SER A 29 -8.80 -13.22 25.64
N GLU A 30 -9.06 -13.79 24.46
CA GLU A 30 -8.12 -14.69 23.79
C GLU A 30 -6.87 -13.93 23.30
N THR A 31 -7.02 -12.68 22.87
CA THR A 31 -5.86 -11.82 22.51
C THR A 31 -4.97 -11.56 23.72
N ASN A 32 -5.57 -11.21 24.86
CA ASN A 32 -4.84 -10.95 26.10
C ASN A 32 -4.18 -12.22 26.65
N ARG A 33 -4.87 -13.37 26.60
CA ARG A 33 -4.32 -14.67 27.00
C ARG A 33 -3.07 -15.02 26.20
N ARG A 34 -3.12 -14.90 24.87
CA ARG A 34 -1.98 -15.18 23.98
C ARG A 34 -0.81 -14.22 24.25
N ARG A 35 -1.10 -12.93 24.42
CA ARG A 35 -0.07 -11.92 24.70
C ARG A 35 0.66 -12.20 26.01
N ALA A 36 -0.06 -12.56 27.08
CA ALA A 36 0.54 -12.89 28.35
C ALA A 36 1.52 -14.08 28.26
N ILE A 37 1.15 -15.14 27.53
CA ILE A 37 2.02 -16.30 27.29
C ILE A 37 3.27 -15.89 26.49
N GLN A 38 3.09 -15.09 25.45
CA GLN A 38 4.21 -14.60 24.63
C GLN A 38 5.16 -13.71 25.43
N ASP A 39 4.63 -12.81 26.27
CA ASP A 39 5.44 -11.93 27.12
C ASP A 39 6.20 -12.73 28.19
N ALA A 40 5.59 -13.77 28.77
CA ALA A 40 6.25 -14.67 29.71
C ALA A 40 7.40 -15.43 29.03
N TYR A 41 7.14 -16.03 27.87
CA TYR A 41 8.14 -16.74 27.06
C TYR A 41 9.29 -15.80 26.66
N ASN A 42 8.97 -14.59 26.21
CA ASN A 42 9.99 -13.61 25.83
C ASN A 42 10.88 -13.22 27.01
N LYS A 43 10.31 -13.06 28.21
CA LYS A 43 11.09 -12.75 29.43
C LYS A 43 11.97 -13.92 29.84
N GLU A 44 11.43 -15.14 29.84
CA GLU A 44 12.17 -16.35 30.20
C GLU A 44 13.36 -16.60 29.25
N HIS A 45 13.18 -16.30 27.97
CA HIS A 45 14.20 -16.52 26.94
C HIS A 45 15.00 -15.26 26.56
N ASN A 46 14.82 -14.14 27.27
CA ASN A 46 15.46 -12.84 26.98
C ASN A 46 15.27 -12.36 25.52
N ILE A 47 14.11 -12.64 24.93
CA ILE A 47 13.75 -12.24 23.56
C ILE A 47 13.19 -10.82 23.57
N THR A 48 13.82 -9.92 22.83
CA THR A 48 13.26 -8.58 22.58
C THR A 48 12.43 -8.60 21.30
N PRO A 49 11.13 -8.24 21.33
CA PRO A 49 10.30 -8.21 20.13
C PRO A 49 10.87 -7.26 19.07
N GLN A 50 11.04 -7.76 17.85
CA GLN A 50 11.49 -6.96 16.70
C GLN A 50 10.55 -7.16 15.51
N SER A 51 10.36 -6.10 14.73
CA SER A 51 9.55 -6.19 13.50
C SER A 51 10.39 -6.83 12.41
N ILE A 52 9.85 -7.87 11.77
CA ILE A 52 10.53 -8.57 10.68
C ILE A 52 10.68 -7.64 9.47
N ARG A 53 11.92 -7.40 9.03
CA ARG A 53 12.21 -6.74 7.75
C ARG A 53 12.21 -7.78 6.64
N LYS A 54 11.06 -7.97 5.99
CA LYS A 54 10.96 -8.89 4.85
C LYS A 54 11.43 -8.17 3.58
N ALA A 55 12.49 -8.69 2.96
CA ALA A 55 12.91 -8.23 1.64
C ALA A 55 11.79 -8.48 0.62
N VAL A 56 11.45 -7.45 -0.15
CA VAL A 56 10.66 -7.62 -1.36
C VAL A 56 11.54 -8.43 -2.32
N ARG A 57 11.04 -9.56 -2.82
CA ARG A 57 11.82 -10.38 -3.75
C ARG A 57 11.97 -9.59 -5.04
N ASP A 58 13.20 -9.28 -5.42
CA ASP A 58 13.51 -8.73 -6.74
C ASP A 58 13.18 -9.81 -7.77
N LEU A 59 12.10 -9.60 -8.52
CA LEU A 59 11.79 -10.42 -9.69
C LEU A 59 12.86 -10.13 -10.76
N ILE A 60 13.33 -11.21 -11.35
CA ILE A 60 14.57 -11.35 -12.11
C ILE A 60 14.66 -10.31 -13.24
N LYS A 61 15.77 -9.55 -13.29
CA LYS A 61 16.16 -8.70 -14.42
C LYS A 61 16.36 -9.56 -15.66
N ILE A 62 15.40 -9.57 -16.58
CA ILE A 62 15.62 -10.07 -17.94
C ILE A 62 15.59 -8.86 -18.87
N SER A 63 16.77 -8.52 -19.38
CA SER A 63 16.99 -7.57 -20.44
C SER A 63 16.44 -8.15 -21.75
N SER A 64 15.41 -7.55 -22.31
CA SER A 64 15.14 -7.64 -23.74
C SER A 64 14.44 -6.37 -24.22
N LYS A 65 15.16 -5.64 -25.08
CA LYS A 65 14.66 -4.56 -25.93
C LYS A 65 13.30 -4.91 -26.53
N ALA A 66 12.35 -4.00 -26.43
CA ALA A 66 11.28 -3.85 -27.40
C ALA A 66 10.87 -2.38 -27.44
N ASP A 67 11.31 -1.70 -28.50
CA ASP A 67 10.70 -0.46 -28.97
C ASP A 67 9.19 -0.64 -29.08
N THR A 68 8.39 0.30 -28.56
CA THR A 68 7.11 0.64 -29.17
C THR A 68 6.67 2.04 -28.74
N ASP A 69 6.45 2.88 -29.75
CA ASP A 69 5.89 4.21 -29.67
C ASP A 69 4.62 4.27 -28.82
N ILE A 70 4.57 5.20 -27.88
CA ILE A 70 3.31 5.65 -27.27
C ILE A 70 3.16 7.13 -27.60
N THR A 71 2.71 7.40 -28.83
CA THR A 71 2.08 8.67 -29.19
C THR A 71 0.59 8.57 -28.84
N GLU A 72 0.22 8.90 -27.61
CA GLU A 72 -1.19 9.22 -27.29
C GLU A 72 -1.24 10.69 -26.87
N ALA A 73 -1.96 11.47 -27.67
CA ALA A 73 -2.10 12.92 -27.59
C ALA A 73 -2.35 13.42 -26.16
N GLU A 74 -1.41 14.26 -25.71
CA GLU A 74 -1.43 14.96 -24.43
C GLU A 74 -2.64 15.90 -24.38
N LYS A 75 -3.59 15.62 -23.49
CA LYS A 75 -4.37 16.70 -22.88
C LYS A 75 -3.54 17.22 -21.71
N ASP A 76 -3.35 18.52 -21.66
CA ASP A 76 -2.63 19.20 -20.59
C ASP A 76 -3.28 18.86 -19.24
N ALA A 77 -2.48 18.36 -18.31
CA ALA A 77 -2.93 17.98 -16.97
C ALA A 77 -3.55 19.18 -16.22
N GLU A 78 -3.17 20.40 -16.59
CA GLU A 78 -3.65 21.66 -16.03
C GLU A 78 -5.11 22.00 -16.39
N SER A 79 -5.67 21.41 -17.45
CA SER A 79 -7.05 21.71 -17.88
C SER A 79 -8.08 20.69 -17.39
N MET A 80 -7.67 19.69 -16.61
CA MET A 80 -8.52 18.56 -16.24
C MET A 80 -9.20 18.78 -14.88
N SER A 81 -10.48 18.46 -14.79
CA SER A 81 -11.21 18.48 -13.51
C SER A 81 -10.66 17.42 -12.55
N TYR A 82 -10.80 17.61 -11.23
CA TYR A 82 -10.41 16.62 -10.21
C TYR A 82 -10.89 15.19 -10.52
N LYS A 83 -12.14 15.05 -10.99
CA LYS A 83 -12.71 13.74 -11.37
C LYS A 83 -12.05 13.14 -12.62
N GLU A 84 -11.61 13.97 -13.55
CA GLU A 84 -10.93 13.55 -14.77
C GLU A 84 -9.48 13.15 -14.48
N LEU A 85 -8.79 13.90 -13.62
CA LEU A 85 -7.46 13.55 -13.11
C LEU A 85 -7.48 12.24 -12.32
N GLU A 86 -8.51 12.00 -11.49
CA GLU A 86 -8.65 10.75 -10.77
C GLU A 86 -8.84 9.56 -11.73
N LYS A 87 -9.66 9.74 -12.77
CA LYS A 87 -9.86 8.70 -13.80
C LYS A 87 -8.56 8.43 -14.56
N ALA A 88 -7.87 9.49 -15.01
CA ALA A 88 -6.60 9.38 -15.72
C ALA A 88 -5.52 8.71 -14.86
N ALA A 89 -5.42 9.04 -13.57
CA ALA A 89 -4.49 8.40 -12.64
C ALA A 89 -4.79 6.90 -12.44
N ARG A 90 -6.07 6.51 -12.38
CA ARG A 90 -6.47 5.09 -12.33
C ARG A 90 -6.13 4.35 -13.62
N ASP A 91 -6.31 4.99 -14.78
CA ASP A 91 -5.98 4.39 -16.07
C ASP A 91 -4.46 4.25 -16.25
N MET A 92 -3.68 5.24 -15.83
CA MET A 92 -2.21 5.14 -15.78
C MET A 92 -1.74 4.04 -14.83
N LEU A 93 -2.40 3.86 -13.67
CA LEU A 93 -2.09 2.77 -12.74
C LEU A 93 -2.31 1.39 -13.40
N LYS A 94 -3.38 1.22 -14.19
CA LYS A 94 -3.63 -0.01 -14.94
C LYS A 94 -2.56 -0.25 -16.00
N LYS A 95 -2.23 0.77 -16.81
CA LYS A 95 -1.18 0.70 -17.84
C LYS A 95 0.19 0.37 -17.22
N MET A 96 0.52 0.99 -16.08
CA MET A 96 1.74 0.69 -15.31
C MET A 96 1.79 -0.76 -14.83
N ASN A 97 0.71 -1.28 -14.23
CA ASN A 97 0.68 -2.66 -13.76
C ASN A 97 0.74 -3.68 -14.91
N HIS A 98 0.13 -3.36 -16.05
CA HIS A 98 0.21 -4.19 -17.25
C HIS A 98 1.64 -4.24 -17.79
N ALA A 99 2.28 -3.08 -18.00
CA ALA A 99 3.68 -2.99 -18.43
C ALA A 99 4.64 -3.70 -17.45
N ALA A 100 4.40 -3.57 -16.14
CA ALA A 100 5.17 -4.28 -15.11
C ALA A 100 4.98 -5.81 -15.15
N THR A 101 3.80 -6.29 -15.58
CA THR A 101 3.53 -7.72 -15.78
C THR A 101 4.24 -8.25 -17.04
N GLU A 102 4.33 -7.42 -18.08
CA GLU A 102 5.02 -7.72 -19.33
C GLU A 102 6.54 -7.50 -19.26
N LEU A 103 7.07 -7.13 -18.08
CA LEU A 103 8.48 -6.84 -17.82
C LEU A 103 9.01 -5.60 -18.56
N ASP A 104 8.13 -4.74 -19.08
CA ASP A 104 8.49 -3.42 -19.63
C ASP A 104 8.54 -2.37 -18.51
N PHE A 105 9.72 -2.30 -17.88
CA PHE A 105 9.96 -1.38 -16.78
C PHE A 105 10.13 0.08 -17.22
N GLU A 106 10.52 0.33 -18.48
CA GLU A 106 10.70 1.69 -18.99
C GLU A 106 9.34 2.37 -19.17
N SER A 107 8.40 1.69 -19.82
CA SER A 107 7.03 2.19 -19.94
C SER A 107 6.34 2.26 -18.58
N ALA A 108 6.55 1.27 -17.70
CA ALA A 108 6.01 1.33 -16.34
C ALA A 108 6.54 2.54 -15.55
N ALA A 109 7.82 2.91 -15.71
CA ALA A 109 8.40 4.10 -15.08
C ALA A 109 7.76 5.38 -15.63
N LYS A 110 7.58 5.49 -16.95
CA LYS A 110 6.89 6.63 -17.59
C LYS A 110 5.45 6.79 -17.08
N TYR A 111 4.68 5.69 -17.02
CA TYR A 111 3.32 5.71 -16.50
C TYR A 111 3.25 6.07 -15.00
N ARG A 112 4.22 5.62 -14.20
CA ARG A 112 4.35 6.00 -12.79
C ARG A 112 4.56 7.50 -12.64
N ASP A 113 5.49 8.07 -13.40
CA ASP A 113 5.87 9.48 -13.28
C ASP A 113 4.70 10.38 -13.72
N ARG A 114 3.98 9.99 -14.79
CA ARG A 114 2.76 10.69 -15.21
C ARG A 114 1.62 10.57 -14.20
N MET A 115 1.45 9.39 -13.57
CA MET A 115 0.48 9.23 -12.48
C MET A 115 0.81 10.11 -11.27
N LEU A 116 2.10 10.29 -10.94
CA LEU A 116 2.53 11.15 -9.84
C LEU A 116 2.23 12.63 -10.13
N GLU A 117 2.41 13.06 -11.37
CA GLU A 117 2.05 14.40 -11.83
C GLU A 117 0.55 14.66 -11.67
N TYR A 118 -0.32 13.75 -12.13
CA TYR A 118 -1.77 13.88 -11.92
C TYR A 118 -2.14 13.93 -10.43
N LYS A 119 -1.49 13.12 -9.59
CA LYS A 119 -1.68 13.16 -8.13
C LYS A 119 -1.17 14.44 -7.47
N LYS A 120 -0.20 15.14 -8.08
CA LYS A 120 0.29 16.44 -7.63
C LYS A 120 -0.76 17.51 -7.92
N HIS A 121 -1.25 17.58 -9.15
CA HIS A 121 -2.32 18.52 -9.54
C HIS A 121 -3.63 18.30 -8.79
N MET A 122 -4.02 17.04 -8.53
CA MET A 122 -5.17 16.75 -7.67
C MET A 122 -5.02 17.30 -6.25
N ARG A 123 -3.79 17.36 -5.73
CA ARG A 123 -3.48 17.91 -4.41
C ARG A 123 -3.55 19.43 -4.42
N GLU A 124 -2.99 20.05 -5.45
CA GLU A 124 -3.01 21.51 -5.65
C GLU A 124 -4.45 22.04 -5.80
N ILE A 125 -5.32 21.34 -6.55
CA ILE A 125 -6.75 21.68 -6.65
C ILE A 125 -7.42 21.59 -5.27
N ARG A 126 -7.15 20.53 -4.51
CA ARG A 126 -7.74 20.32 -3.17
C ARG A 126 -7.25 21.31 -2.12
N GLU A 127 -6.04 21.85 -2.27
CA GLU A 127 -5.48 22.89 -1.39
C GLU A 127 -5.95 24.31 -1.78
N SER A 128 -6.50 24.46 -2.99
CA SER A 128 -7.02 25.73 -3.51
C SER A 128 -8.54 25.91 -3.30
N ASP A 129 -9.24 24.83 -2.89
CA ASP A 129 -10.65 24.80 -2.47
C ASP A 129 -10.78 24.95 -0.94
#